data_AF-A0A415N608-F1
#
_entry.id   AF-A0A415N608-F1
#
_cell.length_a   1.000
_cell.length_b   1.000
_cell.length_c   1.000
_cell.angle_alpha   90.00
_cell.angle_beta   90.00
_cell.angle_gamma   90.00
#
_symmetry.space_group_name_H-M   'P 1'
#
loop_
_entity.id
_entity.type
_entity.pdbx_description
1 polymer ?
#
loop_
_entity_poly.entity_id
_entity_poly.type
_entity_poly.pdbx_seq_one_letter_code
_entity_poly.pdbx_strand_id
1 'polypeptide(L)'
;MANEQNLIPYGKGNRSESEEREMRSKGGKRSGETRRRKAALRDTMNRLLTMQVEVEGLSDILRSDGGESTYEEVIAMAMIQQASLGDVKAYQAIMKTVGQTDKSEADLEEQRSKVELNKARKEDITGENENDEALDRLDQILKEVRDNAVKQETK
;
A
#
# COMPACT_ATOMS: atom_id res chain seq x y z
N MET A 1 -2.97 26.50 -9.74
CA MET A 1 -3.97 26.20 -10.79
C MET A 1 -3.45 25.02 -11.59
N ALA A 2 -4.28 24.02 -11.87
CA ALA A 2 -3.88 22.90 -12.73
C ALA A 2 -3.61 23.43 -14.15
N ASN A 3 -2.56 22.94 -14.83
CA ASN A 3 -2.27 23.35 -16.19
C ASN A 3 -3.29 22.73 -17.15
N GLU A 4 -4.38 23.46 -17.41
CA GLU A 4 -5.49 23.05 -18.29
C GLU A 4 -5.04 22.75 -19.74
N GLN A 5 -3.84 23.19 -20.13
CA GLN A 5 -3.26 22.91 -21.46
C GLN A 5 -2.78 21.46 -21.61
N ASN A 6 -2.59 20.71 -20.51
CA ASN A 6 -2.12 19.32 -20.54
C ASN A 6 -3.24 18.27 -20.51
N LEU A 7 -4.49 18.69 -20.30
CA LEU A 7 -5.65 17.80 -20.24
C LEU A 7 -6.47 17.98 -21.52
N ILE A 8 -6.56 16.93 -22.34
CA ILE A 8 -7.58 16.90 -23.39
C ILE A 8 -8.90 16.53 -22.70
N PRO A 9 -9.92 17.40 -22.68
CA PRO A 9 -11.17 17.14 -21.97
C PRO A 9 -12.06 16.16 -22.73
N TYR A 10 -12.95 15.48 -22.01
CA TYR A 10 -14.03 14.69 -22.60
C TYR A 10 -15.09 15.62 -23.21
N GLY A 11 -15.58 15.28 -24.41
CA GLY A 11 -16.56 16.11 -25.13
C GLY A 11 -15.99 17.42 -25.72
N LYS A 12 -16.81 18.12 -26.51
CA LYS A 12 -16.45 19.27 -27.37
C LYS A 12 -15.47 18.97 -28.52
N GLY A 13 -15.65 17.84 -29.21
CA GLY A 13 -14.89 17.52 -30.43
C GLY A 13 -13.46 17.01 -30.21
N ASN A 14 -13.06 16.77 -28.96
CA ASN A 14 -11.69 16.40 -28.60
C ASN A 14 -11.48 14.89 -28.40
N ARG A 15 -12.44 14.18 -27.81
CA ARG A 15 -12.44 12.73 -27.62
C ARG A 15 -13.85 12.16 -27.67
N SER A 16 -13.99 11.00 -28.30
CA SER A 16 -15.21 10.20 -28.33
C SER A 16 -15.42 9.39 -27.03
N GLU A 17 -16.66 8.98 -26.80
CA GLU A 17 -17.02 8.11 -25.67
C GLU A 17 -16.30 6.75 -25.70
N SER A 18 -16.07 6.18 -26.89
CA SER A 18 -15.31 4.94 -27.06
C SER A 18 -13.84 5.12 -26.66
N GLU A 19 -13.20 6.21 -27.09
CA GLU A 19 -11.81 6.52 -26.73
C GLU A 19 -11.64 6.76 -25.23
N GLU A 20 -12.60 7.44 -24.59
CA GLU A 20 -12.57 7.66 -23.15
C GLU A 20 -12.71 6.34 -22.38
N ARG A 21 -13.67 5.48 -22.76
CA ARG A 21 -13.85 4.15 -22.17
C ARG A 21 -12.60 3.28 -22.33
N GLU A 22 -11.96 3.31 -23.48
CA GLU A 22 -10.73 2.56 -23.74
C GLU A 22 -9.58 3.04 -22.86
N MET A 23 -9.38 4.36 -22.73
CA MET A 23 -8.35 4.92 -21.85
C MET A 23 -8.63 4.62 -20.37
N ARG A 24 -9.88 4.74 -19.91
CA ARG A 24 -10.26 4.37 -18.54
C ARG A 24 -9.99 2.90 -18.27
N SER A 25 -10.35 2.03 -19.22
CA SER A 25 -10.06 0.59 -19.13
C SER A 25 -8.57 0.30 -19.09
N LYS A 26 -7.77 0.92 -19.98
CA LYS A 26 -6.30 0.82 -19.99
C LYS A 26 -5.69 1.30 -18.67
N GLY A 27 -6.17 2.42 -18.13
CA GLY A 27 -5.75 2.97 -16.84
C GLY A 27 -6.07 2.02 -15.68
N GLY A 28 -7.30 1.50 -15.62
CA GLY A 28 -7.74 0.53 -14.62
C GLY A 28 -6.92 -0.77 -14.66
N LYS A 29 -6.67 -1.31 -15.86
CA LYS A 29 -5.83 -2.50 -16.06
C LYS A 29 -4.40 -2.30 -15.57
N ARG A 30 -3.75 -1.19 -15.96
CA ARG A 30 -2.37 -0.85 -15.53
C ARG A 30 -2.28 -0.58 -14.03
N SER A 31 -3.27 0.11 -13.46
CA SER A 31 -3.37 0.34 -12.01
C SER A 31 -3.53 -0.98 -11.26
N GLY A 32 -4.43 -1.86 -11.72
CA GLY A 32 -4.64 -3.19 -11.16
C GLY A 32 -3.38 -4.07 -11.24
N GLU A 33 -2.68 -4.05 -12.37
CA GLU A 33 -1.40 -4.75 -12.54
C GLU A 33 -0.34 -4.25 -11.55
N THR A 34 -0.22 -2.93 -11.39
CA THR A 34 0.69 -2.31 -10.41
C THR A 34 0.33 -2.71 -8.98
N ARG A 35 -0.96 -2.70 -8.61
CA ARG A 35 -1.43 -3.12 -7.29
C ARG A 35 -1.10 -4.60 -7.02
N ARG A 36 -1.36 -5.48 -8.00
CA ARG A 36 -1.00 -6.91 -7.90
C ARG A 36 0.50 -7.12 -7.75
N ARG A 37 1.32 -6.40 -8.52
CA ARG A 37 2.78 -6.46 -8.40
C ARG A 37 3.27 -6.02 -7.02
N LYS A 38 2.69 -4.94 -6.47
CA LYS A 38 3.01 -4.48 -5.11
C LYS A 38 2.58 -5.49 -4.03
N ALA A 39 1.43 -6.13 -4.19
CA ALA A 39 0.98 -7.18 -3.28
C ALA A 39 1.92 -8.38 -3.32
N ALA A 40 2.24 -8.91 -4.51
CA ALA A 40 3.17 -10.02 -4.68
C ALA A 40 4.57 -9.71 -4.13
N LEU A 41 5.05 -8.47 -4.27
CA LEU A 41 6.31 -8.02 -3.66
C LEU A 41 6.21 -8.02 -2.13
N ARG A 42 5.12 -7.51 -1.55
CA ARG A 42 4.90 -7.55 -0.09
C ARG A 42 4.91 -8.98 0.42
N ASP A 43 4.20 -9.88 -0.24
CA ASP A 43 4.14 -11.30 0.15
C ASP A 43 5.52 -11.97 0.05
N THR A 44 6.26 -11.66 -1.01
CA THR A 44 7.64 -12.15 -1.19
C THR A 44 8.56 -11.63 -0.10
N MET A 45 8.49 -10.34 0.22
CA MET A 45 9.33 -9.74 1.26
C MET A 45 9.02 -10.33 2.63
N ASN A 46 7.75 -10.45 3.01
CA ASN A 46 7.36 -11.06 4.28
C ASN A 46 7.91 -12.49 4.39
N ARG A 47 7.76 -13.29 3.32
CA ARG A 47 8.31 -14.64 3.30
C ARG A 47 9.83 -14.67 3.47
N LEU A 48 10.55 -13.77 2.80
CA LEU A 48 12.01 -13.70 2.90
C LEU A 48 12.46 -13.25 4.29
N LEU A 49 11.77 -12.28 4.88
CA LEU A 49 12.10 -11.73 6.20
C LEU A 49 11.89 -12.77 7.31
N THR A 50 10.86 -13.62 7.21
CA THR A 50 10.60 -14.69 8.18
C THR A 50 11.46 -15.94 8.00
N MET A 51 12.31 -16.00 6.96
CA MET A 51 13.22 -17.14 6.79
C MET A 51 14.33 -17.08 7.82
N GLN A 52 14.64 -18.23 8.42
CA GLN A 52 15.80 -18.38 9.31
C GLN A 52 17.11 -18.24 8.51
N VAL A 53 18.09 -17.60 9.13
CA VAL A 53 19.43 -17.39 8.60
C VAL A 53 20.46 -17.60 9.70
N GLU A 54 21.62 -18.11 9.32
CA GLU A 54 22.76 -18.24 10.22
C GLU A 54 23.76 -17.11 10.00
N VAL A 55 24.00 -16.32 11.05
CA VAL A 55 25.00 -15.27 11.10
C VAL A 55 25.86 -15.46 12.33
N GLU A 56 27.16 -15.66 12.12
CA GLU A 56 28.13 -15.90 13.18
C GLU A 56 28.06 -14.81 14.26
N GLY A 57 27.95 -15.23 15.52
CA GLY A 57 27.82 -14.36 16.68
C GLY A 57 26.42 -13.75 16.88
N LEU A 58 25.66 -13.46 15.81
CA LEU A 58 24.33 -12.88 15.92
C LEU A 58 23.24 -13.93 16.16
N SER A 59 23.27 -15.07 15.46
CA SER A 59 22.28 -16.13 15.61
C SER A 59 22.18 -16.62 17.05
N ASP A 60 23.33 -16.84 17.69
CA ASP A 60 23.40 -17.37 19.05
C ASP A 60 22.81 -16.39 20.07
N ILE A 61 23.13 -15.10 19.90
CA ILE A 61 22.53 -14.03 20.72
C ILE A 61 21.02 -14.02 20.57
N LEU A 62 20.52 -13.99 19.33
CA LEU A 62 19.07 -13.96 19.05
C LEU A 62 18.37 -15.17 19.67
N ARG A 63 18.91 -16.38 19.50
CA ARG A 63 18.34 -17.60 20.07
C ARG A 63 18.40 -17.63 21.59
N SER A 64 19.48 -17.14 22.19
CA SER A 64 19.59 -17.05 23.65
C SER A 64 18.57 -16.10 24.27
N ASP A 65 18.12 -15.09 23.51
CA ASP A 65 17.07 -14.14 23.91
C ASP A 65 15.65 -14.62 23.53
N GLY A 66 15.53 -15.84 22.98
CA GLY A 66 14.26 -16.48 22.62
C GLY A 66 13.77 -16.20 21.20
N GLY A 67 14.59 -15.58 20.35
CA GLY A 67 14.32 -15.39 18.92
C GLY A 67 14.69 -16.60 18.05
N GLU A 68 14.40 -16.50 16.75
CA GLU A 68 14.60 -17.63 15.80
C GLU A 68 15.80 -17.44 14.86
N SER A 69 16.45 -16.28 14.89
CA SER A 69 17.47 -15.86 13.91
C SER A 69 16.90 -15.77 12.49
N THR A 70 15.76 -15.09 12.35
CA THR A 70 15.20 -14.74 11.05
C THR A 70 15.97 -13.59 10.40
N TYR A 71 15.85 -13.44 9.08
CA TYR A 71 16.40 -12.27 8.38
C TYR A 71 15.88 -10.96 8.98
N GLU A 72 14.61 -10.92 9.40
CA GLU A 72 14.03 -9.77 10.07
C GLU A 72 14.77 -9.40 11.35
N GLU A 73 14.97 -10.38 12.26
CA GLU A 73 15.65 -10.17 13.54
C GLU A 73 17.12 -9.76 13.35
N VAL A 74 17.82 -10.41 12.42
CA VAL A 74 19.22 -10.09 12.11
C VAL A 74 19.35 -8.68 11.55
N ILE A 75 18.49 -8.30 10.60
CA ILE A 75 18.50 -6.94 10.02
C ILE A 75 18.12 -5.90 11.09
N ALA A 76 17.14 -6.19 11.94
CA ALA A 76 16.75 -5.33 13.05
C ALA A 76 17.90 -5.11 14.03
N MET A 77 18.60 -6.16 14.43
CA MET A 77 19.74 -6.06 15.34
C MET A 77 20.89 -5.27 14.70
N ALA A 78 21.17 -5.48 13.41
CA ALA A 78 22.17 -4.69 12.68
C ALA A 78 21.78 -3.19 12.62
N MET A 79 20.51 -2.87 12.38
CA MET A 79 20.02 -1.48 12.42
C MET A 79 20.18 -0.85 13.81
N ILE A 80 19.87 -1.60 14.88
CA ILE A 80 20.04 -1.13 16.27
C ILE A 80 21.52 -0.85 16.55
N GLN A 81 22.42 -1.72 16.10
CA GLN A 81 23.86 -1.52 16.25
C GLN A 81 24.33 -0.25 15.51
N GLN A 82 23.89 -0.02 14.27
CA GLN A 82 24.22 1.20 13.53
C GLN A 82 23.67 2.46 14.20
N ALA A 83 22.43 2.42 14.68
CA ALA A 83 21.84 3.53 15.42
C ALA A 83 22.62 3.84 16.71
N SER A 84 23.07 2.80 17.43
CA SER A 84 23.89 2.93 18.64
C SER A 84 25.27 3.54 18.36
N LEU A 85 25.77 3.41 17.13
CA LEU A 85 27.00 4.05 16.65
C LEU A 85 26.77 5.46 16.10
N GLY A 86 25.54 5.99 16.17
CA GLY A 86 25.20 7.34 15.77
C GLY A 86 24.60 7.48 14.36
N ASP A 87 24.23 6.37 13.69
CA ASP A 87 23.50 6.46 12.42
C ASP A 87 22.05 6.95 12.64
N VAL A 88 21.85 8.24 12.40
CA VAL A 88 20.54 8.91 12.52
C VAL A 88 19.49 8.29 11.60
N LYS A 89 19.87 7.79 10.41
CA LYS A 89 18.90 7.17 9.49
C LYS A 89 18.43 5.82 10.01
N ALA A 90 19.34 5.03 10.58
CA ALA A 90 18.98 3.78 11.24
C ALA A 90 18.05 4.05 12.43
N TYR A 91 18.37 5.05 13.27
CA TYR A 91 17.51 5.49 14.36
C TYR A 91 16.11 5.89 13.87
N GLN A 92 16.02 6.74 12.85
CA GLN A 92 14.74 7.15 12.26
C GLN A 92 13.96 5.98 11.65
N ALA A 93 14.63 5.00 11.06
CA ALA A 93 13.99 3.79 10.55
C ALA A 93 13.37 2.97 11.69
N ILE A 94 14.11 2.78 12.79
CA ILE A 94 13.61 2.10 14.00
C ILE A 94 12.39 2.82 14.57
N MET A 95 12.48 4.14 14.79
CA MET A 95 11.38 4.96 15.31
C MET A 95 10.10 4.77 14.52
N LYS A 96 10.20 4.83 13.18
CA LYS A 96 9.05 4.59 12.29
C LYS A 96 8.46 3.20 12.44
N THR A 97 9.30 2.17 12.55
CA THR A 97 8.85 0.78 12.70
C THR A 97 8.15 0.54 14.03
N VAL A 98 8.65 1.11 15.14
CA VAL A 98 8.03 0.97 16.47
C VAL A 98 6.87 1.95 16.72
N GLY A 99 6.48 2.73 15.69
CA GLY A 99 5.40 3.71 15.79
C GLY A 99 5.73 4.94 16.62
N GLN A 100 7.00 5.17 16.96
CA GLN A 100 7.44 6.38 17.63
C GLN A 100 7.67 7.51 16.62
N THR A 101 7.33 8.73 17.01
CA THR A 101 7.53 9.90 16.17
C THR A 101 7.99 11.09 16.99
N ASP A 102 8.95 11.80 16.43
CA ASP A 102 9.49 13.05 16.96
C ASP A 102 8.58 14.25 16.63
N LYS A 103 7.47 14.02 15.91
CA LYS A 103 6.51 15.05 15.51
C LYS A 103 5.70 15.49 16.71
N SER A 104 5.47 16.80 16.80
CA SER A 104 4.56 17.34 17.80
C SER A 104 3.10 16.96 17.49
N GLU A 105 2.22 17.03 18.49
CA GLU A 105 0.78 16.84 18.29
C GLU A 105 0.22 17.81 17.24
N ALA A 106 0.71 19.06 17.23
CA ALA A 106 0.33 20.06 16.24
C ALA A 106 0.74 19.68 14.80
N ASP A 107 1.93 19.10 14.62
CA ASP A 107 2.37 18.61 13.30
C ASP A 107 1.48 17.46 12.80
N LEU A 108 1.07 16.58 13.72
CA LEU A 108 0.16 15.46 13.40
C LEU A 108 -1.24 15.97 13.05
N GLU A 109 -1.74 16.97 13.78
CA GLU A 109 -3.05 17.60 13.52
C GLU A 109 -3.06 18.35 12.18
N GLU A 110 -2.00 19.10 11.87
CA GLU A 110 -1.86 19.76 10.57
C GLU A 110 -1.82 18.74 9.42
N GLN A 111 -1.12 17.61 9.62
CA GLN A 111 -1.13 16.52 8.65
C GLN A 111 -2.51 15.91 8.46
N ARG A 112 -3.26 15.68 9.54
CA ARG A 112 -4.64 15.17 9.46
C ARG A 112 -5.54 16.13 8.71
N SER A 113 -5.50 17.42 9.05
CA SER A 113 -6.27 18.47 8.38
C SER A 113 -5.94 18.55 6.88
N LYS A 114 -4.66 18.47 6.52
CA LYS A 114 -4.23 18.42 5.11
C LYS A 114 -4.75 17.17 4.39
N VAL A 115 -4.73 16.01 5.03
CA VAL A 115 -5.26 14.77 4.46
C VAL A 115 -6.78 14.86 4.26
N GLU A 116 -7.53 15.34 5.26
CA GLU A 116 -8.98 15.55 5.17
C GLU A 116 -9.34 16.52 4.06
N LEU A 117 -8.67 17.66 3.98
CA LEU A 117 -8.90 18.66 2.95
C LEU A 117 -8.59 18.10 1.55
N ASN A 118 -7.54 17.31 1.41
CA ASN A 118 -7.22 16.64 0.15
C ASN A 118 -8.24 15.53 -0.20
N LYS A 119 -8.76 14.82 0.81
CA LYS A 119 -9.80 13.80 0.63
C LYS A 119 -11.11 14.45 0.18
N ALA A 120 -11.57 15.49 0.86
CA ALA A 120 -12.76 16.25 0.48
C ALA A 120 -12.63 16.83 -0.94
N ARG A 121 -11.47 17.42 -1.28
CA ARG A 121 -11.21 17.89 -2.65
C ARG A 121 -11.23 16.77 -3.68
N LYS A 122 -10.74 15.58 -3.32
CA LYS A 122 -10.76 14.42 -4.22
C LYS A 122 -12.20 13.96 -4.45
N GLU A 123 -12.99 13.84 -3.38
CA GLU A 123 -14.42 13.48 -3.44
C GLU A 123 -15.22 14.47 -4.29
N ASP A 124 -15.01 15.77 -4.13
CA ASP A 124 -15.65 16.82 -4.94
C ASP A 124 -15.27 16.73 -6.44
N ILE A 125 -14.04 16.32 -6.75
CA ILE A 125 -13.53 16.28 -8.14
C ILE A 125 -13.91 14.97 -8.84
N THR A 126 -13.86 13.83 -8.15
CA THR A 126 -14.07 12.51 -8.77
C THR A 126 -15.45 11.91 -8.51
N GLY A 127 -16.19 12.39 -7.51
CA GLY A 127 -17.46 11.80 -7.07
C GLY A 127 -17.32 10.38 -6.50
N GLU A 128 -16.09 9.86 -6.38
CA GLU A 128 -15.79 8.56 -5.78
C GLU A 128 -15.56 8.74 -4.28
N ASN A 129 -16.55 8.38 -3.47
CA ASN A 129 -16.32 8.11 -2.06
C ASN A 129 -15.57 6.79 -1.96
N GLU A 130 -14.35 6.80 -1.43
CA GLU A 130 -13.64 5.60 -0.99
C GLU A 130 -14.30 5.04 0.28
N ASN A 131 -15.60 4.76 0.24
CA ASN A 131 -16.28 4.00 1.27
C ASN A 131 -16.12 2.52 0.90
N ASP A 132 -15.45 1.76 1.76
CA ASP A 132 -15.23 0.31 1.60
C ASP A 132 -16.53 -0.47 1.31
N GLU A 133 -17.69 0.09 1.68
CA GLU A 133 -19.02 -0.43 1.32
C GLU A 133 -19.26 -0.62 -0.19
N ALA A 134 -18.67 0.22 -1.05
CA ALA A 134 -18.84 0.09 -2.49
C ALA A 134 -18.04 -1.11 -3.04
N LEU A 135 -16.89 -1.41 -2.44
CA LEU A 135 -16.07 -2.58 -2.76
C LEU A 135 -16.72 -3.86 -2.20
N ASP A 136 -17.24 -3.82 -0.98
CA ASP A 136 -17.96 -4.94 -0.36
C ASP A 136 -19.20 -5.35 -1.16
N ARG A 137 -19.97 -4.37 -1.67
CA ARG A 137 -21.11 -4.65 -2.56
C ARG A 137 -20.66 -5.29 -3.87
N LEU A 138 -19.52 -4.88 -4.41
CA LEU A 138 -18.99 -5.45 -5.65
C LEU A 138 -18.55 -6.92 -5.43
N ASP A 139 -17.90 -7.20 -4.30
CA ASP A 139 -17.48 -8.55 -3.91
C ASP A 139 -18.69 -9.45 -3.65
N GLN A 140 -19.75 -8.92 -3.05
CA GLN A 140 -20.99 -9.65 -2.84
C GLN A 140 -21.67 -10.02 -4.16
N ILE A 141 -21.73 -9.09 -5.13
CA ILE A 141 -22.25 -9.34 -6.48
C ILE A 141 -21.40 -10.39 -7.20
N LEU A 142 -20.06 -10.29 -7.14
CA LEU A 142 -19.17 -11.25 -7.78
C LEU A 142 -19.30 -12.66 -7.20
N LYS A 143 -19.56 -12.77 -5.89
CA LYS A 143 -19.80 -14.04 -5.21
C LYS A 143 -21.12 -14.67 -5.65
N GLU A 144 -22.20 -13.90 -5.74
CA GLU A 144 -23.49 -14.38 -6.22
C GLU A 144 -23.45 -14.85 -7.68
N VAL A 145 -22.72 -14.13 -8.55
CA VAL A 145 -22.53 -14.53 -9.95
C VAL A 145 -21.75 -15.85 -10.05
N ARG A 146 -20.69 -16.01 -9.25
CA ARG A 146 -19.92 -17.27 -9.19
C ARG A 146 -20.79 -18.43 -8.70
N ASP A 147 -21.54 -18.23 -7.63
CA ASP A 147 -22.38 -19.28 -7.03
C ASP A 147 -23.53 -19.71 -7.98
N ASN A 148 -24.07 -18.78 -8.76
CA ASN A 148 -25.07 -19.09 -9.78
C ASN A 148 -24.48 -19.82 -10.99
N ALA A 149 -23.27 -19.47 -11.42
CA ALA A 149 -22.58 -20.19 -12.49
C ALA A 149 -22.29 -21.65 -12.10
N VAL A 150 -21.81 -21.88 -10.88
CA VAL A 150 -21.55 -23.22 -10.34
C VAL A 150 -22.84 -24.07 -10.28
N LYS A 151 -23.98 -23.47 -9.92
CA LYS A 151 -25.28 -24.14 -9.89
C LYS A 151 -25.84 -24.50 -11.27
N GLN A 152 -25.44 -23.78 -12.33
CA GLN A 152 -25.86 -24.10 -13.69
C GLN A 152 -25.00 -25.21 -14.34
N GLU A 153 -23.77 -25.41 -13.89
CA GLU A 153 -22.90 -26.49 -14.36
C GLU A 153 -23.17 -27.85 -13.68
N THR A 154 -23.92 -27.86 -12.57
CA THR A 154 -24.28 -29.09 -11.82
C THR A 154 -25.68 -29.63 -12.12
N LYS A 155 -26.32 -29.18 -13.21
CA LYS A 155 -27.65 -29.61 -13.65
C LYS A 155 -27.63 -30.30 -15.01
#